data_AF-A0A5S9M684-F1
#
_entry.id   AF-A0A5S9M684-F1
#
_cell.length_a   1.000
_cell.length_b   1.000
_cell.length_c   1.000
_cell.angle_alpha   90.00
_cell.angle_beta   90.00
_cell.angle_gamma   90.00
#
_symmetry.space_group_name_H-M   'P 1'
#
loop_
_entity.id
_entity.type
_entity.pdbx_description
1 polymer ?
#
loop_
_entity_poly.entity_id
_entity_poly.type
_entity_poly.pdbx_seq_one_letter_code
_entity_poly.pdbx_strand_id
1 'polypeptide(L)'
;MIELNEKSIVKIDGDVSSPKGFEAKGIHIGLRYSKKDLGLIVSEVPAASAAVYTQSHFQAAPLKVTQQSLKKDRTIKRCHCQ
;
A
#
# COMPACT_ATOMS: atom_id res chain seq x y z
N MET A 1 -21.30 15.24 -6.29
CA MET A 1 -21.10 15.84 -4.96
C MET A 1 -21.57 14.82 -3.95
N ILE A 2 -20.68 14.26 -3.15
CA ILE A 2 -21.03 13.31 -2.09
C ILE A 2 -21.04 14.14 -0.79
N GLU A 3 -22.22 14.29 -0.18
CA GLU A 3 -22.36 14.92 1.14
C GLU A 3 -21.85 13.94 2.20
N LEU A 4 -20.78 14.30 2.89
CA LEU A 4 -20.20 13.50 3.97
C LEU A 4 -20.76 13.96 5.31
N ASN A 5 -21.56 13.11 5.95
CA ASN A 5 -22.10 13.34 7.29
C ASN A 5 -21.00 13.06 8.35
N GLU A 6 -20.60 14.09 9.10
CA GLU A 6 -19.49 14.08 10.07
C GLU A 6 -19.65 13.06 11.22
N LYS A 7 -20.84 12.46 11.40
CA LYS A 7 -21.13 11.48 12.45
C LYS A 7 -20.50 10.09 12.25
N SER A 8 -19.85 9.81 11.12
CA SER A 8 -19.37 8.46 10.77
C SER A 8 -17.85 8.26 10.81
N ILE A 9 -17.07 9.31 11.07
CA ILE A 9 -15.61 9.26 11.04
C ILE A 9 -15.07 9.21 12.46
N VAL A 10 -14.70 8.00 12.92
CA VAL A 10 -14.04 7.81 14.21
C VAL A 10 -12.53 7.87 13.99
N LYS A 11 -11.87 8.87 14.58
CA LYS A 11 -10.40 8.92 14.62
C LYS A 11 -9.92 7.87 15.63
N ILE A 12 -9.24 6.85 15.11
CA ILE A 12 -8.53 5.86 15.93
C ILE A 12 -7.04 6.19 15.93
N ASP A 13 -6.36 5.89 17.03
CA ASP A 13 -4.89 5.89 17.07
C ASP A 13 -4.41 4.52 16.58
N GLY A 14 -4.28 4.39 15.27
CA GLY A 14 -4.03 3.12 14.58
C GLY A 14 -3.15 3.29 13.35
N ASP A 15 -2.62 2.18 12.86
CA ASP A 15 -1.76 2.11 11.68
C ASP A 15 -2.45 1.41 10.49
N VAL A 16 -1.67 1.12 9.45
CA VAL A 16 -2.12 0.45 8.22
C VAL A 16 -2.69 -0.96 8.44
N SER A 17 -2.49 -1.58 9.61
CA SER A 17 -3.03 -2.87 10.01
C SER A 17 -4.26 -2.78 10.92
N SER A 18 -4.69 -1.57 11.29
CA SER A 18 -5.89 -1.35 12.09
C SER A 18 -7.21 -1.72 11.38
N PRO A 19 -7.36 -1.53 10.05
CA PRO A 19 -8.51 -2.05 9.33
C PRO A 19 -8.50 -3.58 9.31
N LYS A 20 -9.67 -4.20 9.55
CA LYS A 20 -9.79 -5.67 9.54
C LYS A 20 -9.38 -6.24 8.17
N GLY A 21 -8.59 -7.31 8.20
CA GLY A 21 -8.13 -8.01 7.00
C GLY A 21 -6.87 -7.42 6.35
N PHE A 22 -6.16 -6.51 7.03
CA PHE A 22 -4.85 -6.00 6.61
C PHE A 22 -3.77 -6.36 7.64
N GLU A 23 -2.68 -6.96 7.18
CA GLU A 23 -1.50 -7.26 7.98
C GLU A 23 -0.29 -6.51 7.42
N ALA A 24 0.53 -5.92 8.29
CA ALA A 24 1.76 -5.26 7.89
C ALA A 24 2.96 -5.83 8.67
N LYS A 25 4.04 -6.15 7.96
CA LYS A 25 5.30 -6.64 8.54
C LYS A 25 6.49 -5.94 7.90
N GLY A 26 7.51 -5.69 8.71
CA GLY A 26 8.77 -5.12 8.25
C GLY A 26 9.96 -5.90 8.80
N ILE A 27 10.86 -6.32 7.92
CA ILE A 27 12.06 -7.08 8.26
C ILE A 27 13.32 -6.35 7.79
N HIS A 28 14.45 -6.72 8.39
CA HIS A 28 15.77 -6.25 7.99
C HIS A 28 16.43 -7.32 7.12
N ILE A 29 16.73 -6.97 5.88
CA ILE A 29 17.36 -7.88 4.90
C ILE A 29 18.83 -7.51 4.60
N GLY A 30 19.40 -6.55 5.35
CA GLY A 30 20.77 -6.09 5.16
C GLY A 30 20.97 -5.08 4.02
N LEU A 31 19.90 -4.41 3.57
CA LEU A 31 19.99 -3.38 2.53
C LEU A 31 20.47 -2.03 3.11
N ARG A 32 20.08 -1.71 4.34
CA ARG A 32 20.67 -0.63 5.15
C ARG A 32 21.49 -1.25 6.28
N TYR A 33 22.26 -0.41 6.98
CA TYR A 33 23.17 -0.87 8.02
C TYR A 33 22.49 -1.28 9.34
N SER A 34 21.32 -0.72 9.67
CA SER A 34 20.71 -0.96 10.99
C SER A 34 19.18 -0.83 11.05
N LYS A 35 18.52 -0.36 9.99
CA LYS A 35 17.07 -0.11 9.99
C LYS A 35 16.32 -1.22 9.26
N LYS A 36 15.02 -1.38 9.49
CA LYS A 36 14.18 -2.26 8.67
C LYS A 36 14.11 -1.70 7.25
N ASP A 37 14.29 -2.57 6.27
CA ASP A 37 14.51 -2.18 4.87
C ASP A 37 13.55 -2.85 3.90
N LEU A 38 12.77 -3.80 4.39
CA LEU A 38 11.73 -4.44 3.61
C LEU A 38 10.44 -4.39 4.40
N GLY A 39 9.43 -3.75 3.82
CA GLY A 39 8.07 -3.73 4.35
C GLY A 39 7.11 -4.48 3.42
N LEU A 40 6.12 -5.11 4.03
CA LEU A 40 5.07 -5.84 3.35
C LEU A 40 3.73 -5.50 3.98
N ILE A 41 2.77 -5.13 3.15
CA ILE A 41 1.36 -4.98 3.51
C ILE A 41 0.59 -6.02 2.73
N VAL A 42 -0.18 -6.85 3.43
CA VAL A 42 -0.97 -7.93 2.87
C VAL A 42 -2.43 -7.68 3.23
N SER A 43 -3.31 -7.86 2.26
CA SER A 43 -4.74 -7.98 2.51
C SER A 43 -5.15 -9.46 2.39
N GLU A 44 -5.96 -9.93 3.32
CA GLU A 44 -6.51 -11.28 3.31
C GLU A 44 -7.41 -11.52 2.08
N VAL A 45 -8.09 -10.46 1.62
CA VAL A 45 -8.97 -10.46 0.45
C VAL A 45 -8.41 -9.55 -0.66
N PRO A 46 -8.77 -9.76 -1.94
CA PRO A 46 -8.43 -8.79 -2.99
C PRO A 46 -9.00 -7.41 -2.66
N ALA A 47 -8.15 -6.46 -2.26
CA ALA A 47 -8.58 -5.12 -1.87
C ALA A 47 -8.66 -4.20 -3.09
N ALA A 48 -9.77 -3.47 -3.22
CA ALA A 48 -9.90 -2.41 -4.23
C ALA A 48 -8.78 -1.39 -4.05
N SER A 49 -7.98 -1.18 -5.10
CA SER A 49 -6.71 -0.46 -5.00
C SER A 49 -6.61 0.66 -6.04
N ALA A 50 -6.08 1.80 -5.62
CA ALA A 50 -5.76 2.93 -6.47
C ALA A 50 -4.36 3.44 -6.12
N ALA A 51 -3.60 3.86 -7.13
CA ALA A 51 -2.27 4.41 -6.94
C ALA A 51 -2.02 5.57 -7.91
N VAL A 52 -1.26 6.56 -7.44
CA VAL A 52 -0.74 7.67 -8.25
C VAL A 52 0.79 7.55 -8.30
N TYR A 53 1.38 7.94 -9.43
CA TYR A 53 2.79 7.73 -9.73
C TYR A 53 3.47 9.05 -10.07
N THR A 54 4.80 9.10 -9.89
CA THR A 54 5.60 10.27 -10.29
C THR A 54 5.52 10.50 -11.80
N GLN A 55 5.47 11.78 -12.20
CA GLN A 55 5.44 12.22 -13.60
C GLN A 55 6.84 12.39 -14.21
N SER A 56 7.91 12.16 -13.44
CA SER A 56 9.29 12.26 -13.93
C SER A 56 9.55 11.30 -15.09
N HIS A 57 10.37 11.72 -16.06
CA HIS A 57 10.81 10.88 -17.18
C HIS A 57 11.65 9.68 -16.75
N PHE A 58 12.40 9.81 -15.63
CA PHE A 58 13.19 8.71 -15.08
C PHE A 58 12.39 7.96 -14.02
N GLN A 59 11.63 6.96 -14.46
CA GLN A 59 10.82 6.12 -13.57
C GLN A 59 11.54 4.83 -13.19
N ALA A 60 11.50 4.50 -11.89
CA ALA A 60 12.01 3.24 -11.38
C ALA A 60 11.24 2.04 -11.95
N ALA A 61 11.94 0.93 -12.18
CA ALA A 61 11.36 -0.32 -12.66
C ALA A 61 10.10 -0.81 -11.90
N PRO A 62 10.01 -0.76 -10.55
CA PRO A 62 8.84 -1.27 -9.84
C PRO A 62 7.54 -0.52 -10.16
N LEU A 63 7.61 0.75 -10.57
CA LEU A 63 6.42 1.54 -10.93
C LEU A 63 5.69 0.90 -12.12
N LYS A 64 6.43 0.37 -13.10
CA LYS A 64 5.84 -0.27 -14.28
C LYS A 64 5.09 -1.54 -13.92
N VAL A 65 5.63 -2.34 -13.01
CA VAL A 65 5.02 -3.60 -12.55
C VAL A 65 3.72 -3.32 -11.79
N THR A 66 3.72 -2.35 -10.89
CA THR A 66 2.51 -1.97 -10.13
C THR A 66 1.44 -1.37 -11.05
N GLN A 67 1.83 -0.54 -12.02
CA GLN A 67 0.91 0.00 -13.03
C GLN A 67 0.25 -1.10 -13.87
N GLN A 68 1.03 -2.08 -14.33
CA GLN A 68 0.51 -3.22 -15.08
C GLN A 68 -0.44 -4.06 -14.24
N SER A 69 -0.11 -4.28 -12.96
CA SER A 69 -0.93 -5.06 -12.03
C SER A 69 -2.29 -4.39 -11.81
N LEU A 70 -2.32 -3.08 -11.55
CA LEU A 70 -3.56 -2.31 -11.42
C LEU A 70 -4.39 -2.19 -12.70
N LYS A 71 -3.72 -2.20 -13.86
CA LYS A 71 -4.40 -2.19 -15.18
C LYS A 71 -5.10 -3.51 -15.47
N LYS A 72 -4.49 -4.63 -15.05
CA LYS A 72 -5.04 -5.97 -15.25
C LYS A 72 -6.24 -6.20 -14.32
N ASP A 73 -6.03 -5.99 -13.03
CA ASP A 73 -7.05 -6.13 -12.00
C ASP A 73 -6.99 -4.91 -11.08
N ARG A 74 -8.13 -4.25 -10.85
CA ARG A 74 -8.24 -3.09 -9.93
C ARG A 74 -8.15 -3.50 -8.46
N THR A 75 -7.63 -4.68 -8.18
CA THR A 75 -7.52 -5.28 -6.85
C THR A 75 -6.10 -5.74 -6.60
N ILE A 76 -5.54 -5.40 -5.44
CA ILE A 76 -4.21 -5.85 -5.01
C ILE A 76 -4.36 -6.61 -3.69
N LYS A 77 -3.68 -7.75 -3.59
CA LYS A 77 -3.58 -8.53 -2.35
C LYS A 77 -2.35 -8.18 -1.51
N ARG A 78 -1.28 -7.69 -2.14
CA ARG A 78 0.00 -7.49 -1.48
C ARG A 78 0.77 -6.32 -2.08
N CYS A 79 1.25 -5.44 -1.22
CA CYS A 79 2.15 -4.34 -1.55
C CYS A 79 3.47 -4.55 -0.82
N HIS A 80 4.59 -4.59 -1.53
CA HIS A 80 5.92 -4.61 -0.92
C HIS A 80 6.60 -3.26 -1.12
N CYS A 81 7.32 -2.79 -0.09
CA CYS A 81 8.21 -1.64 -0.17
C CYS A 81 9.64 -2.08 0.17
N GLN A 82 10.57 -1.69 -0.71
CA GLN A 82 12.02 -1.81 -0.56
C GLN A 82 12.60 -0.39 -0.47
#